data_AF-A0A0Q6JC08-F1
#
_entry.id   AF-A0A0Q6JC08-F1
#
_cell.length_a   1.000
_cell.length_b   1.000
_cell.length_c   1.000
_cell.angle_alpha   90.00
_cell.angle_beta   90.00
_cell.angle_gamma   90.00
#
_symmetry.space_group_name_H-M   'P 1'
#
loop_
_entity.id
_entity.type
_entity.pdbx_description
1 polymer ?
#
loop_
_entity_poly.entity_id
_entity_poly.type
_entity_poly.pdbx_seq_one_letter_code
_entity_poly.pdbx_strand_id
1 'polypeptide(L)' 'MTENGCLQCPWHRAEFDVTDGSMVSGPKGVIFGFPPYSAVVAAVGRAVPLTTAQVEIVDGVIRLAH' A
#
# COMPACT_ATOMS: atom_id res chain seq x y z
N MET A 1 6.39 -6.63 4.71
CA MET A 1 5.04 -6.30 5.20
C MET A 1 5.18 -5.69 6.58
N THR A 2 4.32 -4.75 6.96
CA THR A 2 4.33 -4.19 8.33
C THR A 2 3.66 -5.15 9.31
N GLU A 3 3.78 -4.88 10.61
CA GLU A 3 3.08 -5.65 11.66
C GLU A 3 1.56 -5.63 11.49
N ASN A 4 1.02 -4.57 10.88
CA ASN A 4 -0.41 -4.42 10.59
C ASN A 4 -0.83 -5.11 9.29
N GLY A 5 0.06 -5.86 8.65
CA GLY A 5 -0.22 -6.56 7.40
C GLY A 5 -0.22 -5.68 6.14
N CYS A 6 0.28 -4.44 6.21
CA CYS A 6 0.33 -3.54 5.06
C CYS A 6 1.58 -3.73 4.21
N LEU A 7 1.47 -3.46 2.91
CA LEU A 7 2.63 -3.23 2.05
C LEU A 7 3.17 -1.83 2.36
N GLN A 8 4.48 -1.69 2.59
CA GLN A 8 5.12 -0.40 2.84
C GLN A 8 6.04 -0.01 1.69
N CYS A 9 5.91 1.22 1.20
CA CYS A 9 6.81 1.78 0.20
C CYS A 9 8.22 1.95 0.79
N PRO A 10 9.29 1.43 0.16
CA PRO A 10 10.63 1.46 0.73
C PRO A 10 11.25 2.87 0.76
N TRP A 11 10.72 3.83 0.01
CA TRP A 11 11.27 5.19 -0.07
C TRP A 11 10.59 6.14 0.91
N HIS A 12 9.26 6.20 0.85
CA HIS A 12 8.48 7.20 1.56
C HIS A 12 7.72 6.63 2.75
N ARG A 13 7.79 5.31 2.97
CA ARG A 13 7.13 4.59 4.07
C ARG A 13 5.60 4.78 4.16
N ALA A 14 4.98 5.16 3.05
CA ALA A 14 3.53 5.07 2.89
C ALA A 14 3.10 3.60 2.96
N GLU A 15 1.94 3.35 3.56
CA GLU A 15 1.40 1.99 3.73
C GLU A 15 0.12 1.81 2.94
N PHE A 16 -0.01 0.63 2.35
CA PHE A 16 -1.13 0.24 1.52
C PHE A 16 -1.73 -1.07 2.03
N ASP A 17 -3.05 -1.15 2.01
CA ASP A 17 -3.77 -2.38 2.29
C ASP A 17 -3.53 -3.36 1.13
N VAL A 18 -3.11 -4.58 1.45
CA VAL A 18 -2.81 -5.61 0.44
C VAL A 18 -4.07 -6.26 -0.15
N THR A 19 -5.23 -6.04 0.46
CA THR A 19 -6.50 -6.61 0.02
C THR A 19 -7.12 -5.83 -1.13
N ASP A 20 -7.05 -4.49 -1.09
CA ASP A 20 -7.70 -3.60 -2.07
C ASP A 20 -6.74 -2.55 -2.69
N GLY A 21 -5.49 -2.48 -2.23
CA GLY A 21 -4.48 -1.57 -2.74
C GLY A 21 -4.62 -0.12 -2.25
N SER A 22 -5.57 0.16 -1.36
CA SER A 22 -5.82 1.51 -0.84
C SER A 22 -4.69 1.99 0.06
N MET A 23 -4.33 3.28 -0.03
CA MET A 23 -3.36 3.87 0.88
C MET A 23 -3.98 4.07 2.28
N VAL A 24 -3.43 3.38 3.28
CA VAL A 24 -3.86 3.44 4.68
C VAL A 24 -3.16 4.58 5.42
N SER A 25 -1.88 4.81 5.12
CA SER A 25 -1.13 5.94 5.66
C SER A 25 -0.19 6.55 4.62
N GLY A 26 -0.16 7.88 4.58
CA GLY A 26 0.68 8.64 3.65
C GLY A 26 2.17 8.56 3.98
N PRO A 27 3.02 9.26 3.19
CA PRO A 27 4.45 9.33 3.42
C PRO A 27 4.84 9.71 4.86
N LYS A 28 5.93 9.11 5.37
CA LYS A 28 6.43 9.26 6.75
C LYS A 28 7.89 9.71 6.78
N GLY A 29 8.25 10.49 7.80
CA GLY A 29 9.64 10.94 8.06
C GLY A 29 9.85 12.42 7.77
N VAL A 30 11.07 12.90 8.01
CA VAL A 30 11.34 14.35 8.01
C VAL A 30 11.25 14.97 6.61
N ILE A 31 11.67 14.23 5.56
CA ILE A 31 11.73 14.76 4.18
C ILE A 31 10.36 14.68 3.49
N PHE A 32 9.62 13.59 3.70
CA PHE A 32 8.40 13.31 2.96
C PHE A 32 7.14 13.28 3.84
N GLY A 33 7.28 13.24 5.16
CA GLY A 33 6.20 12.97 6.09
C GLY A 33 5.81 14.15 6.96
N PHE A 34 5.41 15.26 6.33
CA PHE A 34 4.98 16.47 7.03
C PHE A 34 3.53 16.84 6.67
N PRO A 35 2.75 17.37 7.63
CA PRO A 35 1.44 17.95 7.32
C PRO A 35 1.58 19.27 6.53
N PRO A 36 0.68 19.58 5.58
CA PRO A 36 -0.50 18.78 5.18
C PRO A 36 -0.21 17.74 4.10
N TYR A 37 1.02 17.69 3.56
CA TYR A 37 1.39 16.86 2.42
C TYR A 37 1.03 15.37 2.63
N SER A 38 1.41 14.77 3.76
CA SER A 38 1.09 13.35 4.02
C SER A 38 -0.40 13.04 4.00
N ALA A 39 -1.23 13.96 4.51
CA ALA A 39 -2.68 13.78 4.55
C ALA A 39 -3.29 13.89 3.14
N VAL A 40 -2.82 14.83 2.34
CA VAL A 40 -3.26 14.99 0.93
C VAL A 40 -2.89 13.76 0.12
N VAL A 41 -1.64 13.28 0.22
CA VAL A 41 -1.21 12.07 -0.50
C VAL A 41 -2.01 10.84 -0.04
N ALA A 42 -2.27 10.70 1.26
CA ALA A 42 -3.12 9.63 1.79
C ALA A 42 -4.56 9.69 1.25
N ALA A 43 -5.14 10.88 1.12
CA ALA A 43 -6.47 11.04 0.55
C ALA A 43 -6.50 10.64 -0.94
N VAL A 44 -5.53 11.08 -1.73
CA VAL A 44 -5.41 10.73 -3.15
C VAL A 44 -5.18 9.23 -3.32
N GLY A 45 -4.24 8.64 -2.58
CA GLY A 45 -3.93 7.21 -2.67
C GLY A 45 -5.04 6.27 -2.17
N ARG A 46 -5.99 6.78 -1.38
CA ARG A 46 -7.22 6.06 -1.02
C ARG A 46 -8.31 6.22 -2.08
N ALA A 47 -8.39 7.37 -2.74
CA ALA A 47 -9.33 7.61 -3.84
C ALA A 47 -8.92 6.90 -5.13
N VAL A 48 -7.61 6.72 -5.35
CA VAL A 48 -7.02 6.03 -6.50
C VAL A 48 -6.07 4.94 -5.97
N PRO A 49 -6.60 3.76 -5.61
CA PRO A 49 -5.81 2.68 -5.02
C PRO A 49 -4.85 2.06 -6.06
N LEU A 50 -3.86 1.32 -5.56
CA LEU A 50 -3.01 0.49 -6.40
C LEU A 50 -3.81 -0.66 -7.02
N THR A 51 -3.45 -1.05 -8.23
CA THR A 51 -4.02 -2.26 -8.83
C THR A 51 -3.63 -3.49 -8.02
N THR A 52 -4.62 -4.28 -7.64
CA THR A 52 -4.43 -5.60 -7.05
C THR A 52 -4.71 -6.69 -8.08
N ALA A 53 -4.15 -7.86 -7.86
CA ALA A 53 -4.45 -9.06 -8.63
C ALA A 53 -4.79 -10.18 -7.64
N GLN A 54 -5.80 -10.98 -7.97
CA GLN A 54 -6.09 -12.18 -7.20
C GLN A 54 -4.96 -13.19 -7.39
N VAL A 55 -4.59 -13.86 -6.31
CA VAL A 55 -3.53 -14.88 -6.31
C VAL A 55 -4.07 -16.16 -5.71
N GLU A 56 -3.62 -17.27 -6.24
CA GLU A 56 -3.94 -18.61 -5.73
C GLU A 56 -2.70 -19.48 -5.66
N ILE A 57 -2.75 -20.48 -4.77
CA ILE A 57 -1.69 -21.46 -4.61
C ILE A 57 -2.18 -22.77 -5.24
N VAL A 58 -1.49 -23.27 -6.25
CA VAL A 58 -1.78 -24.56 -6.86
C VAL A 58 -0.52 -25.38 -7.00
N ASP A 59 -0.61 -26.62 -6.50
CA ASP A 59 0.50 -27.56 -6.44
C ASP A 59 1.78 -26.95 -5.81
N GLY A 60 1.59 -26.09 -4.80
CA GLY A 60 2.67 -25.39 -4.09
C GLY A 60 3.22 -24.16 -4.81
N VAL A 61 2.68 -23.77 -5.96
CA VAL A 61 3.12 -22.61 -6.75
C VAL A 61 2.13 -21.46 -6.60
N ILE A 62 2.66 -20.25 -6.40
CA ILE A 62 1.86 -19.02 -6.42
C ILE A 62 1.64 -18.59 -7.86
N ARG A 63 0.39 -18.40 -8.26
CA ARG A 63 0.01 -17.85 -9.57
C ARG A 63 -1.00 -16.72 -9.44
N LEU A 64 -1.08 -15.89 -10.47
CA LEU A 64 -2.19 -14.95 -10.62
C LEU A 64 -3.45 -15.75 -11.01
N ALA A 65 -4.56 -15.51 -10.32
CA ALA A 65 -5.85 -16.05 -10.69
C ALA A 65 -6.38 -15.28 -11.91
N HIS A 66 -6.96 -16.01 -12.86
CA HIS A 66 -7.57 -15.47 -14.09
C HIS A 66 -9.05 -15.19 -13.92
#